data_AF-A0A1V2PT25-F1
#
_entry.id   AF-A0A1V2PT25-F1
#
_cell.length_a   1.000
_cell.length_b   1.000
_cell.length_c   1.000
_cell.angle_alpha   90.00
_cell.angle_beta   90.00
_cell.angle_gamma   90.00
#
_symmetry.space_group_name_H-M   'P 1'
#
loop_
_entity.id
_entity.type
_entity.pdbx_description
1 polymer ?
#
loop_
_entity_poly.entity_id
_entity_poly.type
_entity_poly.pdbx_seq_one_letter_code
_entity_poly.pdbx_strand_id
1 'polypeptide(L)'
;MNNTMMPGGEDRTRTDVVDLVTRAEASIEALETREPNGSWAMTAFSRYRVCELVGVTPYAPYLGELADDPAALFDEAAGLVDRFEVSIEGLSWRLALADALRSAAKDIRMVADARDV
;
A
#
# COMPACT_ATOMS: atom_id res chain seq x y z
N MET A 1 -37.42 -12.05 -8.11
CA MET A 1 -36.45 -11.26 -8.90
C MET A 1 -35.14 -11.30 -8.14
N ASN A 2 -34.26 -12.24 -8.50
CA ASN A 2 -32.92 -12.35 -7.90
C ASN A 2 -32.00 -11.43 -8.70
N ASN A 3 -31.57 -10.34 -8.08
CA ASN A 3 -30.50 -9.52 -8.62
C ASN A 3 -29.19 -10.25 -8.29
N THR A 4 -28.67 -10.99 -9.25
CA THR A 4 -27.31 -11.54 -9.19
C THR A 4 -26.34 -10.36 -9.31
N MET A 5 -25.93 -9.84 -8.16
CA MET A 5 -24.78 -8.94 -8.04
C MET A 5 -23.56 -9.75 -8.48
N MET A 6 -22.91 -9.36 -9.58
CA MET A 6 -21.73 -10.04 -10.10
C MET A 6 -20.56 -9.80 -9.14
N PRO A 7 -20.00 -10.83 -8.48
CA PRO A 7 -19.00 -10.67 -7.42
C PRO A 7 -17.57 -10.34 -7.92
N GLY A 8 -17.39 -9.95 -9.18
CA GLY A 8 -16.05 -9.96 -9.83
C GLY A 8 -15.25 -8.66 -9.80
N GLY A 9 -15.88 -7.50 -9.58
CA GLY A 9 -15.22 -6.19 -9.70
C GLY A 9 -14.54 -5.71 -8.41
N GLU A 10 -15.25 -5.81 -7.29
CA GLU A 10 -14.76 -5.38 -5.97
C GLU A 10 -13.64 -6.29 -5.46
N ASP A 11 -13.80 -7.61 -5.59
CA ASP A 11 -12.77 -8.58 -5.22
C ASP A 11 -11.47 -8.35 -5.99
N ARG A 12 -11.57 -8.07 -7.30
CA ARG A 12 -10.41 -7.75 -8.13
C ARG A 12 -9.72 -6.46 -7.70
N THR A 13 -10.50 -5.40 -7.43
CA THR A 13 -9.91 -4.10 -7.03
C THR A 13 -9.25 -4.19 -5.65
N ARG A 14 -9.77 -5.03 -4.74
CA ARG A 14 -9.12 -5.33 -3.47
C ARG A 14 -7.84 -6.15 -3.67
N THR A 15 -7.84 -7.13 -4.57
CA THR A 15 -6.62 -7.86 -4.96
C THR A 15 -5.57 -6.93 -5.54
N ASP A 16 -5.95 -5.97 -6.37
CA ASP A 16 -5.02 -4.99 -6.97
C ASP A 16 -4.37 -4.11 -5.89
N VAL A 17 -5.12 -3.67 -4.87
CA VAL A 17 -4.56 -2.92 -3.72
C VAL A 17 -3.57 -3.77 -2.93
N VAL A 18 -3.90 -5.05 -2.69
CA VAL A 18 -2.99 -6.00 -2.00
C VAL A 18 -1.69 -6.18 -2.79
N ASP A 19 -1.77 -6.34 -4.11
CA ASP A 19 -0.61 -6.48 -4.99
C ASP A 19 0.28 -5.24 -4.93
N LEU A 20 -0.30 -4.05 -5.08
CA LEU A 20 0.43 -2.78 -5.02
C LEU A 20 1.15 -2.58 -3.68
N VAL A 21 0.48 -2.88 -2.56
CA VAL A 21 1.09 -2.78 -1.22
C VAL A 21 2.21 -3.81 -1.06
N THR A 22 1.99 -5.05 -1.49
CA THR A 22 3.01 -6.11 -1.40
C THR A 22 4.25 -5.75 -2.23
N ARG A 23 4.06 -5.18 -3.42
CA ARG A 23 5.12 -4.68 -4.29
C ARG A 23 5.90 -3.54 -3.67
N ALA A 24 5.21 -2.59 -3.05
CA ALA A 24 5.84 -1.47 -2.37
C ALA A 24 6.69 -1.96 -1.19
N GLU A 25 6.17 -2.90 -0.38
CA GLU A 25 6.89 -3.52 0.74
C GLU A 25 8.17 -4.22 0.26
N ALA A 26 8.09 -5.04 -0.79
CA ALA A 26 9.25 -5.73 -1.33
C ALA A 26 10.29 -4.78 -1.94
N SER A 27 9.85 -3.67 -2.55
CA SER A 27 10.75 -2.64 -3.06
C SER A 27 11.50 -1.95 -1.93
N ILE A 28 10.83 -1.66 -0.82
CA ILE A 28 11.44 -1.05 0.37
C ILE A 28 12.37 -2.03 1.08
N GLU A 29 12.02 -3.31 1.18
CA GLU A 29 12.92 -4.35 1.70
C GLU A 29 14.23 -4.43 0.92
N ALA A 30 14.15 -4.35 -0.41
CA ALA A 30 15.33 -4.32 -1.27
C ALA A 30 16.17 -3.05 -1.05
N LEU A 31 15.53 -1.90 -0.83
CA LEU A 31 16.22 -0.64 -0.51
C LEU A 31 16.88 -0.70 0.87
N GLU A 32 16.19 -1.20 1.90
CA GLU A 32 16.72 -1.46 3.25
C GLU A 32 17.94 -2.38 3.22
N THR A 33 17.90 -3.43 2.38
CA THR A 33 19.01 -4.38 2.23
C THR A 33 20.22 -3.75 1.55
N ARG A 34 20.00 -2.91 0.53
CA ARG A 34 21.09 -2.20 -0.17
C ARG A 34 21.72 -1.12 0.71
N GLU A 35 20.94 -0.54 1.63
CA GLU A 35 21.32 0.61 2.43
C GLU A 35 20.96 0.43 3.91
N PRO A 36 21.81 -0.28 4.67
CA PRO A 36 21.52 -0.63 6.05
C PRO A 36 21.75 0.53 7.03
N ASN A 37 21.69 1.79 6.58
CA ASN A 37 21.88 2.98 7.42
C ASN A 37 20.66 3.30 8.30
N GLY A 38 19.55 2.56 8.12
CA GLY A 38 18.33 2.68 8.91
C GLY A 38 17.39 3.80 8.46
N SER A 39 17.69 4.55 7.40
CA SER A 39 16.82 5.63 6.90
C SER A 39 15.43 5.13 6.54
N TRP A 40 15.36 3.96 5.89
CA TRP A 40 14.11 3.32 5.48
C TRP A 40 13.28 2.78 6.65
N ALA A 41 13.91 2.46 7.79
CA ALA A 41 13.20 2.04 9.01
C ALA A 41 12.27 3.15 9.55
N MET A 42 12.53 4.42 9.19
CA MET A 42 11.66 5.55 9.55
C MET A 42 10.27 5.47 8.89
N THR A 43 10.13 4.69 7.82
CA THR A 43 8.84 4.45 7.14
C THR A 43 8.04 3.30 7.73
N ALA A 44 8.65 2.48 8.60
CA ALA A 44 8.07 1.21 9.04
C ALA A 44 6.71 1.37 9.75
N PHE A 45 6.51 2.44 10.52
CA PHE A 45 5.26 2.65 11.25
C PHE A 45 4.06 2.90 10.32
N SER A 46 4.21 3.81 9.34
CA SER A 46 3.14 4.12 8.39
C SER A 46 2.85 2.94 7.48
N ARG A 47 3.88 2.20 7.06
CA ARG A 47 3.75 0.96 6.29
C ARG A 47 3.03 -0.14 7.06
N TYR A 48 3.42 -0.39 8.31
CA TYR A 48 2.77 -1.39 9.16
C TYR A 48 1.27 -1.11 9.31
N ARG A 49 0.88 0.16 9.45
CA ARG A 49 -0.53 0.54 9.52
C ARG A 49 -1.30 0.18 8.25
N VAL A 50 -0.70 0.35 7.07
CA VAL A 50 -1.28 -0.08 5.80
C VAL A 50 -1.42 -1.59 5.77
N CYS A 51 -0.36 -2.33 6.11
CA CYS A 51 -0.36 -3.80 6.12
C CYS A 51 -1.48 -4.37 6.99
N GLU A 52 -1.67 -3.83 8.20
CA GLU A 52 -2.78 -4.18 9.10
C GLU A 52 -4.16 -3.93 8.49
N LEU A 53 -4.35 -2.79 7.80
CA LEU A 53 -5.64 -2.42 7.22
C LEU A 53 -6.00 -3.23 5.97
N VAL A 54 -5.00 -3.67 5.22
CA VAL A 54 -5.16 -4.49 4.01
C VAL A 54 -5.16 -5.99 4.34
N GLY A 55 -4.62 -6.39 5.49
CA GLY A 55 -4.52 -7.78 5.92
C GLY A 55 -3.33 -8.52 5.31
N VAL A 56 -2.23 -7.82 5.07
CA VAL A 56 -0.97 -8.39 4.56
C VAL A 56 0.11 -8.39 5.65
N THR A 57 1.01 -9.38 5.59
CA THR A 57 2.18 -9.39 6.46
C THR A 57 3.26 -8.45 5.90
N PRO A 58 3.91 -7.61 6.71
CA PRO A 58 5.08 -6.85 6.27
C PRO A 58 6.15 -7.77 5.69
N TYR A 59 6.81 -7.34 4.60
CA TYR A 59 7.79 -8.16 3.87
C TYR A 59 7.26 -9.52 3.43
N ALA A 60 5.97 -9.61 3.09
CA ALA A 60 5.42 -10.80 2.46
C ALA A 60 6.19 -11.11 1.17
N PRO A 61 6.47 -12.40 0.87
CA PRO A 61 7.23 -12.76 -0.32
C PRO A 61 6.61 -12.20 -1.60
N TYR A 62 7.41 -11.49 -2.38
CA TYR A 62 7.02 -11.01 -3.70
C TYR A 62 7.89 -11.65 -4.78
N LEU A 63 7.24 -12.19 -5.83
CA LEU A 63 7.91 -12.95 -6.90
C LEU A 63 8.01 -12.18 -8.23
N GLY A 64 7.58 -10.92 -8.27
CA GLY A 64 7.63 -10.07 -9.47
C GLY A 64 8.86 -9.18 -9.54
N GLU A 65 8.86 -8.28 -10.52
CA GLU A 65 9.96 -7.33 -10.74
C GLU A 65 9.93 -6.17 -9.74
N LEU A 66 11.11 -5.79 -9.24
CA LEU A 66 11.30 -4.68 -8.31
C LEU A 66 11.93 -3.51 -9.06
N ALA A 67 11.10 -2.65 -9.64
CA ALA A 67 11.57 -1.46 -10.38
C ALA A 67 10.71 -0.20 -10.14
N ASP A 68 9.60 -0.33 -9.41
CA ASP A 68 8.66 0.77 -9.23
C ASP A 68 9.06 1.66 -8.04
N ASP A 69 8.71 2.94 -8.14
CA ASP A 69 8.77 3.87 -7.00
C ASP A 69 7.75 3.42 -5.94
N PRO A 70 8.17 3.00 -4.74
CA PRO A 70 7.26 2.53 -3.71
C PRO A 70 6.24 3.60 -3.29
N ALA A 71 6.59 4.89 -3.35
CA ALA A 71 5.62 5.95 -3.05
C ALA A 71 4.51 6.04 -4.11
N ALA A 72 4.86 5.87 -5.39
CA ALA A 72 3.90 5.85 -6.48
C ALA A 72 2.92 4.67 -6.37
N LEU A 73 3.40 3.49 -5.97
CA LEU A 73 2.55 2.32 -5.73
C LEU A 73 1.53 2.56 -4.61
N PHE A 74 1.94 3.20 -3.51
CA PHE A 74 1.02 3.55 -2.42
C PHE A 74 -0.02 4.61 -2.84
N ASP A 75 0.36 5.59 -3.66
CA ASP A 75 -0.59 6.58 -4.19
C ASP A 75 -1.59 5.96 -5.18
N GLU A 76 -1.14 5.03 -6.03
CA GLU A 76 -2.03 4.28 -6.92
C GLU A 76 -3.04 3.45 -6.11
N ALA A 77 -2.57 2.77 -5.07
CA ALA A 77 -3.42 2.03 -4.16
C ALA A 77 -4.44 2.95 -3.47
N ALA A 78 -4.03 4.15 -3.03
CA ALA A 78 -4.96 5.12 -2.44
C ALA A 78 -6.05 5.54 -3.42
N GLY A 79 -5.68 5.78 -4.69
CA GLY A 79 -6.63 6.10 -5.76
C GLY A 79 -7.61 4.96 -6.09
N LEU A 80 -7.20 3.70 -5.93
CA LEU A 80 -8.09 2.54 -6.02
C LEU A 80 -9.06 2.49 -4.84
N VAL A 81 -8.57 2.68 -3.62
CA VAL A 81 -9.38 2.66 -2.38
C VAL A 81 -10.41 3.78 -2.36
N ASP A 82 -10.10 4.95 -2.90
CA ASP A 82 -11.07 6.06 -3.03
C ASP A 82 -12.30 5.67 -3.86
N ARG A 83 -12.12 4.74 -4.82
CA ARG A 83 -13.18 4.24 -5.70
C ARG A 83 -13.96 3.06 -5.11
N PHE A 84 -13.60 2.54 -3.94
CA PHE A 84 -14.34 1.45 -3.32
C PHE A 84 -15.73 1.92 -2.93
N GLU A 85 -16.74 1.26 -3.48
CA GLU A 85 -18.12 1.37 -2.99
C GLU A 85 -18.22 0.55 -1.71
N VAL A 86 -18.49 1.21 -0.58
CA VAL A 86 -18.61 0.57 0.73
C VAL A 86 -19.90 1.02 1.40
N SER A 87 -20.47 0.15 2.23
CA SER A 87 -21.57 0.53 3.11
C SER A 87 -21.10 1.58 4.13
N ILE A 88 -22.06 2.19 4.85
CA ILE A 88 -21.74 3.17 5.89
C ILE A 88 -20.86 2.58 7.00
N GLU A 89 -21.02 1.28 7.31
CA GLU A 89 -20.18 0.55 8.26
C GLU A 89 -18.74 0.40 7.77
N GLY A 90 -18.53 0.26 6.46
CA GLY A 90 -17.20 0.14 5.84
C GLY A 90 -16.51 1.48 5.55
N LEU A 91 -17.22 2.60 5.67
CA LEU A 91 -16.71 3.93 5.33
C LEU A 91 -15.49 4.33 6.18
N SER A 92 -15.53 4.05 7.49
CA SER A 92 -14.44 4.38 8.41
C SER A 92 -13.15 3.65 8.04
N TRP A 93 -13.25 2.36 7.70
CA TRP A 93 -12.12 1.56 7.22
C TRP A 93 -11.56 2.11 5.91
N ARG A 94 -12.41 2.42 4.94
CA ARG A 94 -11.98 2.97 3.63
C ARG A 94 -11.22 4.28 3.80
N LEU A 95 -11.72 5.19 4.63
CA LEU A 95 -11.06 6.46 4.93
C LEU A 95 -9.73 6.26 5.65
N ALA A 96 -9.68 5.38 6.64
CA ALA A 96 -8.45 5.06 7.37
C ALA A 96 -7.39 4.43 6.47
N LEU A 97 -7.78 3.55 5.54
CA LEU A 97 -6.88 2.93 4.57
C LEU A 97 -6.33 3.96 3.58
N ALA A 98 -7.20 4.79 3.00
CA ALA A 98 -6.78 5.83 2.07
C ALA A 98 -5.82 6.85 2.73
N ASP A 99 -6.06 7.21 3.99
CA ASP A 99 -5.18 8.09 4.76
C ASP A 99 -3.83 7.43 5.08
N ALA A 100 -3.84 6.17 5.51
CA ALA A 100 -2.64 5.40 5.80
C ALA A 100 -1.74 5.25 4.55
N LEU A 101 -2.34 4.95 3.39
CA LEU A 101 -1.62 4.81 2.12
C LEU A 101 -0.91 6.12 1.73
N ARG A 102 -1.62 7.25 1.79
CA ARG A 102 -1.03 8.57 1.48
C ARG A 102 0.04 8.98 2.49
N SER A 103 -0.14 8.64 3.76
CA SER A 103 0.86 8.90 4.81
C SER A 103 2.14 8.08 4.57
N ALA A 104 2.01 6.80 4.22
CA ALA A 104 3.14 5.96 3.86
C ALA A 104 3.88 6.51 2.63
N ALA A 105 3.17 6.87 1.57
CA ALA A 105 3.76 7.48 0.37
C ALA A 105 4.54 8.77 0.69
N LYS A 106 4.00 9.61 1.57
CA LYS A 106 4.65 10.84 2.02
C LYS A 106 5.94 10.56 2.81
N ASP A 107 5.91 9.63 3.76
CA ASP A 107 7.10 9.28 4.57
C ASP A 107 8.20 8.69 3.70
N ILE A 108 7.84 7.86 2.71
CA ILE A 108 8.77 7.29 1.73
C ILE A 108 9.43 8.39 0.91
N ARG A 109 8.67 9.34 0.37
CA ARG A 109 9.23 10.49 -0.36
C ARG A 109 10.18 11.30 0.50
N MET A 110 9.79 11.58 1.75
CA MET A 110 10.64 12.32 2.68
C MET A 110 11.99 11.62 2.90
N VAL A 111 11.99 10.29 3.02
CA VAL A 111 13.23 9.50 3.15
C VAL A 111 14.03 9.48 1.85
N ALA A 112 13.38 9.34 0.69
CA ALA A 112 14.03 9.36 -0.61
C ALA A 112 14.66 10.74 -0.92
N ASP A 113 13.90 11.83 -0.75
CA ASP A 113 14.35 13.20 -1.00
C ASP A 113 15.53 13.58 -0.08
N ALA A 114 15.52 13.12 1.18
CA ALA A 114 16.63 13.35 2.12
C ALA A 114 17.93 12.63 1.71
N ARG A 115 17.88 11.71 0.74
CA ARG A 115 19.04 10.99 0.22
C ARG A 115 19.57 11.55 -1.10
N ASP A 116 18.73 12.22 -1.88
CA ASP A 116 19.11 12.81 -3.16
C ASP A 116 19.85 14.16 -3.02
N VAL A 117 20.06 14.63 -1.78
CA VAL A 117 20.78 15.86 -1.41
C VAL A 117 22.25 15.67 -1.07
#